data_AF-A0A507EQU8-F1
#
_entry.id   AF-A0A507EQU8-F1
#
_cell.length_a   1.000
_cell.length_b   1.000
_cell.length_c   1.000
_cell.angle_alpha   90.00
_cell.angle_beta   90.00
_cell.angle_gamma   90.00
#
_symmetry.space_group_name_H-M   'P 1'
#
loop_
_entity.id
_entity.type
_entity.pdbx_description
1 polymer ?
#
loop_
_entity_poly.entity_id
_entity_poly.type
_entity_poly.pdbx_seq_one_letter_code
_entity_poly.pdbx_strand_id
1 'polypeptide(L)'
;MLGPKRKHKRLLRFIIALIATAVATLVLMGDIKVRVPTSINELCETHGLLCSLQTACNRHSFRCRFGVSSDSSIQRVIGEWKPAVLYYNRHGGCRTNLFAALEKLGLSSKMATFDPSQLSGYGMSHARAQQLIQRGHVQFVCNKYDVVVVADTIPHARALLLSLLETDTRIQCQSKIVLEITNRFDWRVKDVDAYYWMMRALVEATESRLKGRLFWVANNAFDKAYIEARLGVKMPFIRLIRPMGVATKSQYPWDLPKPSLSNFAAQKHYSEIYSGLSKNYSIPITVFPFGHKYGGPQHLLRFKAFIDVPYQYSTMKFYENIAHGVPLLIPTPRFLDELFNTGIHTMLDTNILKDLHRQLQQPVNAISGFPKWSAYMDYYDPLFAPFVYYVDSFKEFQEMADKSWKELDSRNVRQKGPEFYGAYRRLIVQEWLQLFRDMWPAAAVFHSV
;
A
#
# COMPACT_ATOMS: atom_id res chain seq x y z
N MET A 1 -32.74 -31.18 7.03
CA MET A 1 -31.98 -31.43 5.77
C MET A 1 -31.09 -30.23 5.46
N LEU A 2 -29.76 -30.38 5.41
CA LEU A 2 -28.85 -29.26 5.11
C LEU A 2 -28.77 -29.02 3.60
N GLY A 3 -29.04 -27.77 3.17
CA GLY A 3 -29.09 -27.37 1.77
C GLY A 3 -27.78 -27.57 0.98
N PRO A 4 -27.87 -27.68 -0.36
CA PRO A 4 -26.79 -28.14 -1.25
C PRO A 4 -25.48 -27.33 -1.14
N LYS A 5 -25.54 -26.02 -0.87
CA LYS A 5 -24.35 -25.17 -0.70
C LYS A 5 -23.51 -25.50 0.55
N ARG A 6 -24.11 -26.02 1.63
CA ARG A 6 -23.37 -26.44 2.83
C ARG A 6 -22.70 -27.81 2.66
N LYS A 7 -23.24 -28.67 1.78
CA LYS A 7 -22.63 -29.96 1.44
C LYS A 7 -21.33 -29.77 0.65
N HIS A 8 -21.28 -28.84 -0.31
CA HIS A 8 -20.05 -28.57 -1.06
C HIS A 8 -18.90 -28.03 -0.21
N LYS A 9 -19.15 -27.12 0.74
CA LYS A 9 -18.08 -26.61 1.63
C LYS A 9 -17.54 -27.69 2.59
N ARG A 10 -18.40 -28.61 3.06
CA ARG A 10 -17.97 -29.74 3.89
C ARG A 10 -17.19 -30.78 3.08
N LEU A 11 -17.66 -31.09 1.87
CA LEU A 11 -16.98 -32.01 0.96
C LEU A 11 -15.59 -31.47 0.55
N LEU A 12 -15.48 -30.18 0.23
CA LEU A 12 -14.20 -29.55 -0.12
C LEU A 12 -13.22 -29.58 1.06
N ARG A 13 -13.68 -29.27 2.28
CA ARG A 13 -12.83 -29.38 3.48
C ARG A 13 -12.39 -30.81 3.77
N PHE A 14 -13.28 -31.77 3.53
CA PHE A 14 -12.97 -33.20 3.69
C PHE A 14 -11.92 -33.65 2.67
N ILE A 15 -12.05 -33.25 1.39
CA ILE A 15 -11.09 -33.55 0.33
C ILE A 15 -9.72 -32.93 0.63
N ILE A 16 -9.67 -31.66 1.05
CA ILE A 16 -8.42 -30.98 1.43
C ILE A 16 -7.74 -31.70 2.61
N ALA A 17 -8.50 -32.10 3.63
CA ALA A 17 -7.97 -32.84 4.75
C ALA A 17 -7.43 -34.21 4.32
N LEU A 18 -8.13 -34.93 3.44
CA LEU A 18 -7.72 -36.24 2.93
C LEU A 18 -6.43 -36.16 2.10
N ILE A 19 -6.30 -35.13 1.25
CA ILE A 19 -5.09 -34.87 0.46
C ILE A 19 -3.92 -34.51 1.40
N ALA A 20 -4.15 -33.64 2.39
CA ALA A 20 -3.12 -33.27 3.36
C ALA A 20 -2.64 -34.49 4.17
N THR A 21 -3.55 -35.37 4.59
CA THR A 21 -3.20 -36.62 5.28
C THR A 21 -2.44 -37.58 4.36
N ALA A 22 -2.88 -37.78 3.12
CA ALA A 22 -2.20 -38.66 2.17
C ALA A 22 -0.78 -38.18 1.83
N VAL A 23 -0.59 -36.87 1.63
CA VAL A 23 0.74 -36.27 1.40
C VAL A 23 1.62 -36.42 2.64
N ALA A 24 1.07 -36.20 3.85
CA ALA A 24 1.83 -36.39 5.08
C ALA A 24 2.25 -37.86 5.30
N THR A 25 1.37 -38.82 4.99
CA THR A 25 1.67 -40.25 5.06
C THR A 25 2.75 -40.65 4.05
N LEU A 26 2.68 -40.16 2.81
CA LEU A 26 3.68 -40.44 1.79
C LEU A 26 5.07 -39.86 2.12
N VAL A 27 5.11 -38.68 2.74
CA VAL A 27 6.37 -38.07 3.22
C VAL A 27 6.99 -38.84 4.39
N LEU A 28 6.16 -39.48 5.23
CA LEU A 28 6.64 -40.29 6.36
C LEU A 28 7.17 -41.67 5.93
N MET A 29 6.89 -42.14 4.72
CA MET A 29 7.32 -43.46 4.22
C MET A 29 8.68 -43.46 3.48
N GLY A 30 9.39 -42.33 3.42
CA GLY A 30 10.77 -42.26 2.93
C GLY A 30 10.92 -42.02 1.42
N ASP A 31 11.69 -40.98 1.10
CA ASP A 31 12.27 -40.62 -0.21
C ASP A 31 11.38 -40.60 -1.47
N ILE A 32 10.17 -40.04 -1.35
CA ILE A 32 9.39 -39.66 -2.53
C ILE A 32 9.31 -38.13 -2.65
N LYS A 33 9.93 -37.58 -3.71
CA LYS A 33 9.65 -36.21 -4.18
C LYS A 33 8.20 -36.16 -4.69
N VAL A 34 7.26 -35.77 -3.82
CA VAL A 34 5.86 -35.58 -4.21
C VAL A 34 5.76 -34.30 -5.04
N ARG A 35 5.49 -34.44 -6.34
CA ARG A 35 5.14 -33.31 -7.21
C ARG A 35 3.70 -32.90 -6.88
N VAL A 36 3.52 -31.74 -6.27
CA VAL A 36 2.18 -31.22 -5.95
C VAL A 36 1.43 -30.99 -7.27
N PRO A 37 0.20 -31.50 -7.45
CA PRO A 37 -0.59 -31.28 -8.65
C PRO A 37 -0.82 -29.78 -8.89
N THR A 38 -0.71 -29.34 -10.14
CA THR A 38 -0.94 -27.95 -10.59
C THR A 38 -2.30 -27.39 -10.14
N SER A 39 -3.30 -28.25 -9.97
CA SER A 39 -4.64 -27.89 -9.50
C SER A 39 -4.70 -27.33 -8.07
N ILE A 40 -3.70 -27.60 -7.22
CA ILE A 40 -3.63 -27.05 -5.85
C ILE A 40 -3.07 -25.61 -5.87
N ASN A 41 -2.12 -25.32 -6.76
CA ASN A 41 -1.60 -23.96 -6.94
C ASN A 41 -2.67 -23.04 -7.53
N GLU A 42 -3.45 -23.52 -8.50
CA GLU A 42 -4.62 -22.79 -9.02
C GLU A 42 -5.65 -22.53 -7.92
N LEU A 43 -5.86 -23.46 -6.99
CA LEU A 43 -6.77 -23.28 -5.86
C LEU A 43 -6.28 -22.18 -4.88
N CYS A 44 -4.97 -22.10 -4.66
CA CYS A 44 -4.32 -21.10 -3.81
C CYS A 44 -4.33 -19.70 -4.44
N GLU A 45 -4.08 -19.61 -5.75
CA GLU A 45 -4.16 -18.36 -6.53
C GLU A 45 -5.59 -17.83 -6.59
N THR A 46 -6.57 -18.71 -6.81
CA THR A 46 -8.00 -18.31 -6.88
C THR A 46 -8.52 -17.77 -5.54
N HIS A 47 -7.87 -18.09 -4.42
CA HIS A 47 -8.25 -17.65 -3.07
C HIS A 47 -7.28 -16.63 -2.45
N GLY A 48 -6.28 -16.13 -3.19
CA GLY A 48 -5.36 -15.09 -2.74
C GLY A 48 -4.45 -15.49 -1.58
N LEU A 49 -4.13 -16.78 -1.43
CA LEU A 49 -3.22 -17.28 -0.40
C LEU A 49 -1.81 -17.48 -0.98
N LEU A 50 -0.84 -16.70 -0.50
CA LEU A 50 0.59 -16.96 -0.72
C LEU A 50 0.99 -18.21 0.08
N CYS A 51 1.09 -19.36 -0.59
CA CYS A 51 1.65 -20.57 0.00
C CYS A 51 3.16 -20.64 -0.25
N SER A 52 3.99 -20.11 0.66
CA SER A 52 5.33 -20.67 0.88
C SER A 52 5.26 -21.66 2.04
N LEU A 53 4.93 -22.92 1.72
CA LEU A 53 4.89 -23.99 2.69
C LEU A 53 6.31 -24.51 2.94
N GLN A 54 6.99 -24.00 3.97
CA GLN A 54 8.05 -24.76 4.64
C GLN A 54 7.42 -25.54 5.80
N THR A 55 7.14 -26.82 5.56
CA THR A 55 6.64 -27.74 6.57
C THR A 55 7.80 -28.27 7.42
N ALA A 56 7.99 -27.72 8.62
CA ALA A 56 8.75 -28.37 9.68
C ALA A 56 7.77 -29.17 10.56
N CYS A 57 7.53 -30.45 10.23
CA CYS A 57 6.76 -31.35 11.09
C CYS A 57 7.71 -32.08 12.04
N ASN A 58 7.45 -31.96 13.35
CA ASN A 58 8.22 -32.63 14.40
C ASN A 58 7.83 -34.12 14.44
N ARG A 59 8.82 -35.03 14.32
CA ARG A 59 8.63 -36.49 14.18
C ARG A 59 7.85 -37.16 15.34
N HIS A 60 7.67 -36.50 16.47
CA HIS A 60 7.03 -37.07 17.66
C HIS A 60 5.68 -36.46 18.05
N SER A 61 5.12 -35.54 17.25
CA SER A 61 3.79 -35.01 17.52
C SER A 61 2.98 -34.84 16.24
N PHE A 62 1.77 -35.38 16.19
CA PHE A 62 0.77 -35.19 15.10
C PHE A 62 0.26 -33.73 14.95
N ARG A 63 1.00 -32.74 15.45
CA ARG A 63 0.73 -31.31 15.25
C ARG A 63 1.80 -30.71 14.36
N CYS A 64 1.51 -30.54 13.07
CA CYS A 64 2.26 -29.60 12.25
C CYS A 64 1.85 -28.19 12.70
N ARG A 65 2.81 -27.41 13.24
CA ARG A 65 2.60 -25.99 13.52
C ARG A 65 3.01 -25.20 12.29
N PHE A 66 2.14 -24.31 11.83
CA PHE A 66 2.52 -23.25 10.90
C PHE A 66 3.36 -22.24 11.68
N GLY A 67 4.67 -22.49 11.76
CA GLY A 67 5.64 -21.56 12.32
C GLY A 67 6.13 -20.63 11.24
N VAL A 68 5.82 -19.35 11.34
CA VAL A 68 6.64 -18.32 10.68
C VAL A 68 8.03 -18.45 11.32
N SER A 69 9.08 -18.65 10.51
CA SER A 69 10.47 -18.67 10.97
C SER A 69 10.68 -17.55 11.98
N SER A 70 11.21 -17.88 13.15
CA SER A 70 11.44 -16.93 14.24
C SER A 70 12.27 -15.74 13.75
N ASP A 71 11.99 -14.54 14.29
CA ASP A 71 12.67 -13.26 14.02
C ASP A 71 14.21 -13.34 13.92
N SER A 72 14.82 -14.34 14.57
CA SER A 72 16.25 -14.65 14.51
C SER A 72 16.79 -14.82 13.08
N SER A 73 15.99 -15.29 12.11
CA SER A 73 16.45 -15.41 10.71
C SER A 73 16.53 -14.06 9.97
N ILE A 74 15.75 -13.06 10.39
CA ILE A 74 15.79 -11.71 9.79
C ILE A 74 17.05 -10.99 10.26
N GLN A 75 17.36 -11.06 11.56
CA GLN A 75 18.56 -10.44 12.12
C GLN A 75 19.86 -11.07 11.60
N ARG A 76 19.88 -12.38 11.34
CA ARG A 76 21.09 -13.07 10.86
C ARG A 76 21.51 -12.68 9.44
N VAL A 77 20.57 -12.18 8.61
CA VAL A 77 20.86 -11.79 7.22
C VAL A 77 21.26 -10.31 7.10
N ILE A 78 20.82 -9.45 8.02
CA ILE A 78 21.23 -8.03 8.11
C ILE A 78 22.49 -7.89 8.99
N GLY A 79 22.99 -8.99 9.56
CA GLY A 79 23.89 -9.04 10.71
C GLY A 79 25.19 -8.22 10.61
N GLU A 80 25.67 -7.93 9.41
CA GLU A 80 26.91 -7.13 9.22
C GLU A 80 26.70 -5.86 8.40
N TRP A 81 25.64 -5.80 7.58
CA TRP A 81 25.48 -4.75 6.60
C TRP A 81 24.33 -3.80 6.97
N LYS A 82 24.68 -2.55 7.29
CA LYS A 82 23.77 -1.50 7.79
C LYS A 82 23.83 -0.27 6.88
N PRO A 83 23.10 -0.26 5.74
CA PRO A 83 23.11 0.85 4.80
C PRO A 83 22.74 2.17 5.47
N ALA A 84 23.42 3.24 5.10
CA ALA A 84 22.96 4.59 5.30
C ALA A 84 21.81 4.86 4.32
N VAL A 85 20.61 5.13 4.84
CA VAL A 85 19.41 5.35 4.05
C VAL A 85 19.02 6.82 4.12
N LEU A 86 18.81 7.46 2.97
CA LEU A 86 18.16 8.77 2.90
C LEU A 86 16.71 8.59 2.47
N TYR A 87 15.79 9.14 3.25
CA TYR A 87 14.41 9.33 2.81
C TYR A 87 14.20 10.74 2.26
N TYR A 88 14.11 10.84 0.94
CA TYR A 88 13.98 12.05 0.17
C TYR A 88 12.49 12.33 -0.08
N ASN A 89 11.86 13.02 0.85
CA ASN A 89 10.40 13.13 0.94
C ASN A 89 9.98 14.35 1.77
N ARG A 90 8.84 14.95 1.43
CA ARG A 90 8.24 16.08 2.14
C ARG A 90 7.07 15.68 3.07
N HIS A 91 6.43 14.54 2.85
CA HIS A 91 5.19 14.20 3.54
C HIS A 91 5.43 13.40 4.82
N GLY A 92 5.00 13.94 5.96
CA GLY A 92 5.25 13.34 7.28
C GLY A 92 4.67 11.94 7.45
N GLY A 93 3.50 11.65 6.86
CA GLY A 93 2.89 10.31 6.93
C GLY A 93 3.73 9.24 6.22
N CYS A 94 4.31 9.57 5.06
CA CYS A 94 5.14 8.63 4.30
C CYS A 94 6.42 8.33 5.09
N ARG A 95 6.96 9.35 5.78
CA ARG A 95 8.12 9.20 6.66
C ARG A 95 7.83 8.25 7.82
N THR A 96 6.69 8.42 8.50
CA THR A 96 6.29 7.51 9.57
C THR A 96 6.13 6.08 9.06
N ASN A 97 5.55 5.91 7.87
CA ASN A 97 5.35 4.62 7.23
C ASN A 97 6.69 3.90 6.97
N LEU A 98 7.61 4.54 6.25
CA LEU A 98 8.91 3.92 5.93
C LEU A 98 9.74 3.69 7.18
N PHE A 99 9.76 4.65 8.12
CA PHE A 99 10.48 4.49 9.39
C PHE A 99 10.04 3.23 10.12
N ALA A 100 8.73 2.97 10.21
CA ALA A 100 8.20 1.78 10.86
C ALA A 100 8.60 0.48 10.14
N ALA A 101 8.66 0.49 8.81
CA ALA A 101 9.17 -0.65 8.04
C ALA A 101 10.65 -0.89 8.34
N LEU A 102 11.49 0.15 8.27
CA LEU A 102 12.93 0.06 8.52
C LEU A 102 13.27 -0.27 9.97
N GLU A 103 12.46 0.16 10.94
CA GLU A 103 12.62 -0.20 12.35
C GLU A 103 12.49 -1.72 12.55
N LYS A 104 11.52 -2.36 11.88
CA LYS A 104 11.38 -3.83 11.90
C LYS A 104 12.54 -4.57 11.24
N LEU A 105 13.27 -3.89 10.37
CA LEU A 105 14.49 -4.40 9.74
C LEU A 105 15.77 -4.03 10.52
N GLY A 106 15.67 -3.28 11.62
CA GLY A 106 16.84 -2.80 12.36
C GLY A 106 17.66 -1.73 11.61
N LEU A 107 17.06 -1.07 10.61
CA LEU A 107 17.69 -0.05 9.76
C LEU A 107 17.31 1.39 10.12
N SER A 108 16.35 1.60 11.02
CA SER A 108 15.81 2.93 11.35
C SER A 108 16.84 3.91 11.91
N SER A 109 17.83 3.43 12.67
CA SER A 109 18.89 4.27 13.25
C SER A 109 19.85 4.87 12.22
N LYS A 110 19.81 4.38 10.97
CA LYS A 110 20.62 4.85 9.84
C LYS A 110 19.82 5.64 8.81
N MET A 111 18.53 5.86 9.07
CA MET A 111 17.67 6.62 8.18
C MET A 111 17.81 8.12 8.46
N ALA A 112 18.33 8.87 7.49
CA ALA A 112 18.22 10.32 7.45
C ALA A 112 16.98 10.73 6.65
N THR A 113 16.55 11.99 6.81
CA THR A 113 15.43 12.55 6.05
C THR A 113 15.85 13.86 5.41
N PHE A 114 15.34 14.13 4.21
CA PHE A 114 15.55 15.38 3.49
C PHE A 114 14.25 15.82 2.84
N ASP A 115 13.84 17.05 3.12
CA ASP A 115 12.67 17.68 2.50
C ASP A 115 13.10 18.43 1.24
N PRO A 116 12.75 17.94 0.04
CA PRO A 116 13.24 18.52 -1.19
C PRO A 116 12.50 19.78 -1.64
N SER A 117 11.46 20.19 -0.91
CA SER A 117 10.83 21.50 -1.14
C SER A 117 11.80 22.68 -0.91
N GLN A 118 12.90 22.43 -0.20
CA GLN A 118 14.00 23.39 0.00
C GLN A 118 14.81 23.65 -1.28
N LEU A 119 14.76 22.74 -2.28
CA LEU A 119 15.52 22.87 -3.52
C LEU A 119 14.71 23.49 -4.66
N SER A 120 13.41 23.20 -4.68
CA SER A 120 12.48 23.71 -5.67
C SER A 120 11.04 23.65 -5.13
N GLY A 121 10.14 24.43 -5.74
CA GLY A 121 8.71 24.15 -5.61
C GLY A 121 8.32 22.78 -6.21
N TYR A 122 7.03 22.49 -6.18
CA TYR A 122 6.47 21.29 -6.80
C TYR A 122 6.79 21.19 -8.30
N GLY A 123 7.05 19.97 -8.78
CA GLY A 123 7.25 19.70 -10.20
C GLY A 123 8.56 20.27 -10.75
N MET A 124 9.70 19.86 -10.18
CA MET A 124 11.03 20.34 -10.60
C MET A 124 11.20 20.25 -12.12
N SER A 125 11.53 21.37 -12.77
CA SER A 125 11.77 21.43 -14.21
C SER A 125 13.10 20.77 -14.59
N HIS A 126 13.26 20.43 -15.87
CA HIS A 126 14.50 19.89 -16.40
C HIS A 126 15.69 20.83 -16.12
N ALA A 127 15.53 22.13 -16.43
CA ALA A 127 16.57 23.13 -16.25
C ALA A 127 17.02 23.26 -14.79
N ARG A 128 16.08 23.24 -13.84
CA ARG A 128 16.42 23.28 -12.41
C ARG A 128 17.17 22.01 -11.97
N ALA A 129 16.75 20.86 -12.46
CA ALA A 129 17.39 19.59 -12.16
C ALA A 129 18.85 19.56 -12.68
N GLN A 130 19.09 20.02 -13.91
CA GLN A 130 20.44 20.17 -14.49
C GLN A 130 21.33 21.12 -13.66
N GLN A 131 20.80 22.27 -13.23
CA GLN A 131 21.53 23.18 -12.34
C GLN A 131 21.93 22.52 -11.01
N LEU A 132 21.07 21.69 -10.42
CA LEU A 132 21.37 20.99 -9.17
C LEU A 132 22.46 19.93 -9.36
N ILE A 133 22.47 19.23 -10.51
CA ILE A 133 23.55 18.30 -10.88
C ILE A 133 24.87 19.07 -10.99
N GLN A 134 24.90 20.15 -11.76
CA GLN A 134 26.11 20.97 -11.97
C GLN A 134 26.66 21.60 -10.69
N ARG A 135 25.79 21.92 -9.72
CA ARG A 135 26.17 22.47 -8.41
C ARG A 135 26.62 21.40 -7.40
N GLY A 136 26.70 20.13 -7.80
CA GLY A 136 27.19 19.06 -6.95
C GLY A 136 26.17 18.53 -5.93
N HIS A 137 24.88 18.90 -6.05
CA HIS A 137 23.85 18.43 -5.10
C HIS A 137 23.70 16.90 -5.14
N VAL A 138 23.73 16.32 -6.34
CA VAL A 138 23.63 14.87 -6.52
C VAL A 138 24.80 14.16 -5.84
N GLN A 139 26.02 14.64 -6.02
CA GLN A 139 27.23 14.07 -5.42
C GLN A 139 27.18 14.20 -3.90
N PHE A 140 26.76 15.36 -3.39
CA PHE A 140 26.58 15.58 -1.95
C PHE A 140 25.63 14.55 -1.32
N VAL A 141 24.51 14.25 -1.98
CA VAL A 141 23.57 13.22 -1.53
C VAL A 141 24.19 11.82 -1.70
N CYS A 142 24.58 11.48 -2.92
CA CYS A 142 24.87 10.10 -3.28
C CYS A 142 26.22 9.58 -2.78
N ASN A 143 27.12 10.45 -2.33
CA ASN A 143 28.36 10.06 -1.64
C ASN A 143 28.15 9.79 -0.15
N LYS A 144 27.01 10.20 0.42
CA LYS A 144 26.72 10.09 1.86
C LYS A 144 25.81 8.91 2.21
N TYR A 145 25.04 8.42 1.25
CA TYR A 145 24.01 7.41 1.48
C TYR A 145 24.15 6.25 0.51
N ASP A 146 23.99 5.02 1.00
CA ASP A 146 24.01 3.83 0.18
C ASP A 146 22.69 3.67 -0.60
N VAL A 147 21.58 4.08 0.03
CA VAL A 147 20.22 4.02 -0.52
C VAL A 147 19.54 5.37 -0.39
N VAL A 148 18.92 5.83 -1.48
CA VAL A 148 18.00 6.97 -1.47
C VAL A 148 16.61 6.47 -1.83
N VAL A 149 15.68 6.56 -0.89
CA VAL A 149 14.26 6.27 -1.13
C VAL A 149 13.54 7.60 -1.38
N VAL A 150 12.95 7.73 -2.56
CA VAL A 150 12.21 8.92 -3.03
C VAL A 150 10.72 8.64 -2.92
N ALA A 151 9.97 9.52 -2.25
CA ALA A 151 8.52 9.35 -2.05
C ALA A 151 7.75 10.68 -2.11
N ASP A 152 6.41 10.59 -2.03
CA ASP A 152 5.40 11.68 -2.08
C ASP A 152 5.37 12.48 -3.38
N THR A 153 6.49 13.07 -3.77
CA THR A 153 6.62 13.76 -5.06
C THR A 153 7.92 13.40 -5.75
N ILE A 154 7.87 12.35 -6.57
CA ILE A 154 8.97 11.89 -7.43
C ILE A 154 9.59 13.03 -8.26
N PRO A 155 8.84 14.01 -8.80
CA PRO A 155 9.44 15.11 -9.54
C PRO A 155 10.46 15.92 -8.75
N HIS A 156 10.39 15.98 -7.42
CA HIS A 156 11.42 16.68 -6.63
C HIS A 156 12.79 15.99 -6.66
N ALA A 157 12.85 14.70 -7.00
CA ALA A 157 14.10 13.97 -7.13
C ALA A 157 14.64 13.99 -8.57
N ARG A 158 14.08 14.83 -9.46
CA ARG A 158 14.45 14.84 -10.88
C ARG A 158 15.95 15.01 -11.12
N ALA A 159 16.66 15.77 -10.29
CA ALA A 159 18.12 15.88 -10.37
C ALA A 159 18.83 14.54 -10.13
N LEU A 160 18.43 13.80 -9.08
CA LEU A 160 18.96 12.47 -8.79
C LEU A 160 18.65 11.50 -9.95
N LEU A 161 17.43 11.55 -10.47
CA LEU A 161 16.99 10.67 -11.55
C LEU A 161 17.65 10.97 -12.89
N LEU A 162 17.76 12.24 -13.29
CA LEU A 162 18.49 12.63 -14.49
C LEU A 162 19.96 12.23 -14.39
N SER A 163 20.58 12.37 -13.22
CA SER A 163 21.98 11.97 -13.04
C SER A 163 22.22 10.49 -13.34
N LEU A 164 21.22 9.60 -13.15
CA LEU A 164 21.35 8.20 -13.52
C LEU A 164 21.40 7.99 -15.05
N LEU A 165 20.95 8.96 -15.84
CA LEU A 165 20.98 8.94 -17.30
C LEU A 165 22.23 9.60 -17.91
N GLU A 166 23.04 10.28 -17.10
CA GLU A 166 24.26 10.95 -17.58
C GLU A 166 25.30 9.95 -18.09
N THR A 167 26.03 10.31 -19.14
CA THR A 167 27.11 9.47 -19.70
C THR A 167 28.39 9.55 -18.87
N ASP A 168 28.65 10.71 -18.26
CA ASP A 168 29.79 10.89 -17.36
C ASP A 168 29.50 10.25 -15.99
N THR A 169 30.17 9.14 -15.72
CA THR A 169 30.01 8.36 -14.48
C THR A 169 30.35 9.15 -13.22
N ARG A 170 31.17 10.21 -13.33
CA ARG A 170 31.56 11.06 -12.19
C ARG A 170 30.40 11.90 -11.67
N ILE A 171 29.44 12.21 -12.55
CA ILE A 171 28.25 12.99 -12.18
C ILE A 171 27.02 12.11 -11.90
N GLN A 172 27.09 10.80 -12.18
CA GLN A 172 26.02 9.87 -11.85
C GLN A 172 25.88 9.69 -10.33
N CYS A 173 24.64 9.63 -9.85
CA CYS A 173 24.36 9.22 -8.47
C CYS A 173 24.78 7.76 -8.23
N GLN A 174 25.73 7.52 -7.33
CA GLN A 174 26.26 6.17 -7.05
C GLN A 174 25.38 5.36 -6.08
N SER A 175 24.52 6.00 -5.30
CA SER A 175 23.55 5.31 -4.44
C SER A 175 22.58 4.46 -5.25
N LYS A 176 22.02 3.46 -4.59
CA LYS A 176 20.82 2.78 -5.10
C LYS A 176 19.61 3.67 -4.84
N ILE A 177 18.71 3.76 -5.81
CA ILE A 177 17.51 4.58 -5.72
C ILE A 177 16.27 3.68 -5.68
N VAL A 178 15.41 3.92 -4.71
CA VAL A 178 14.05 3.37 -4.69
C VAL A 178 13.07 4.50 -4.99
N LEU A 179 12.27 4.34 -6.05
CA LEU A 179 11.14 5.19 -6.33
C LEU A 179 9.89 4.60 -5.67
N GLU A 180 9.52 5.13 -4.51
CA GLU A 180 8.27 4.83 -3.81
C GLU A 180 7.16 5.75 -4.36
N ILE A 181 6.37 5.24 -5.31
CA ILE A 181 5.23 5.93 -5.89
C ILE A 181 4.08 5.89 -4.87
N THR A 182 3.90 7.01 -4.16
CA THR A 182 2.85 7.18 -3.13
C THR A 182 1.73 8.14 -3.55
N ASN A 183 1.84 8.67 -4.76
CA ASN A 183 0.92 9.58 -5.44
C ASN A 183 1.29 9.55 -6.93
N ARG A 184 0.53 10.26 -7.77
CA ARG A 184 0.88 10.52 -9.18
C ARG A 184 2.36 10.88 -9.36
N PHE A 185 3.09 10.05 -10.09
CA PHE A 185 4.52 10.25 -10.36
C PHE A 185 4.83 11.58 -11.07
N ASP A 186 3.84 12.15 -11.77
CA ASP A 186 3.95 13.38 -12.55
C ASP A 186 3.31 14.60 -11.87
N TRP A 187 3.05 14.53 -10.56
CA TRP A 187 2.35 15.60 -9.84
C TRP A 187 3.04 16.96 -10.02
N ARG A 188 2.28 17.94 -10.54
CA ARG A 188 2.68 19.34 -10.77
C ARG A 188 3.84 19.54 -11.75
N VAL A 189 4.24 18.52 -12.51
CA VAL A 189 5.21 18.68 -13.60
C VAL A 189 4.64 19.60 -14.67
N LYS A 190 5.41 20.61 -15.08
CA LYS A 190 5.00 21.58 -16.11
C LYS A 190 5.55 21.23 -17.50
N ASP A 191 6.77 20.69 -17.55
CA ASP A 191 7.46 20.24 -18.77
C ASP A 191 7.26 18.73 -18.98
N VAL A 192 6.00 18.34 -19.18
CA VAL A 192 5.55 16.92 -19.18
C VAL A 192 6.33 16.07 -20.17
N ASP A 193 6.57 16.55 -21.39
CA ASP A 193 7.27 15.78 -22.43
C ASP A 193 8.70 15.42 -22.02
N ALA A 194 9.46 16.41 -21.53
CA ALA A 194 10.83 16.21 -21.05
C ALA A 194 10.87 15.30 -19.81
N TYR A 195 9.85 15.38 -18.95
CA TYR A 195 9.74 14.52 -17.77
C TYR A 195 9.40 13.08 -18.16
N TYR A 196 8.43 12.88 -19.05
CA TYR A 196 8.00 11.55 -19.50
C TYR A 196 9.07 10.86 -20.34
N TRP A 197 9.83 11.61 -21.15
CA TRP A 197 11.01 11.08 -21.83
C TRP A 197 12.02 10.54 -20.83
N MET A 198 12.37 11.31 -19.79
CA MET A 198 13.29 10.85 -18.73
C MET A 198 12.76 9.61 -18.03
N MET A 199 11.47 9.59 -17.67
CA MET A 199 10.87 8.44 -17.00
C MET A 199 10.91 7.19 -17.87
N ARG A 200 10.58 7.27 -19.17
CA ARG A 200 10.73 6.15 -20.11
C ARG A 200 12.18 5.65 -20.20
N ALA A 201 13.14 6.57 -20.30
CA ALA A 201 14.56 6.21 -20.34
C ALA A 201 15.02 5.49 -19.05
N LEU A 202 14.50 5.89 -17.89
CA LEU A 202 14.76 5.22 -16.61
C LEU A 202 14.13 3.82 -16.55
N VAL A 203 12.90 3.67 -17.05
CA VAL A 203 12.20 2.37 -17.14
C VAL A 203 12.99 1.40 -18.00
N GLU A 204 13.39 1.81 -19.21
CA GLU A 204 14.21 1.00 -20.11
C GLU A 204 15.57 0.64 -19.51
N ALA A 205 16.21 1.60 -18.84
CA ALA A 205 17.51 1.38 -18.21
C ALA A 205 17.45 0.48 -16.97
N THR A 206 16.29 0.34 -16.31
CA THR A 206 16.12 -0.43 -15.05
C THR A 206 16.50 -1.90 -15.24
N GLU A 207 16.09 -2.52 -16.34
CA GLU A 207 16.36 -3.94 -16.62
C GLU A 207 17.74 -4.17 -17.27
N SER A 208 18.44 -3.10 -17.63
CA SER A 208 19.75 -3.14 -18.30
C SER A 208 20.83 -2.48 -17.44
N ARG A 209 21.27 -1.28 -17.79
CA ARG A 209 22.43 -0.60 -17.17
C ARG A 209 22.19 -0.10 -15.75
N LEU A 210 20.94 0.05 -15.32
CA LEU A 210 20.55 0.41 -13.94
C LEU A 210 20.05 -0.80 -13.14
N LYS A 211 20.23 -2.02 -13.64
CA LYS A 211 19.88 -3.24 -12.91
C LYS A 211 20.64 -3.30 -11.59
N GLY A 212 19.90 -3.47 -10.49
CA GLY A 212 20.46 -3.45 -9.14
C GLY A 212 20.79 -2.03 -8.60
N ARG A 213 20.49 -0.97 -9.35
CA ARG A 213 20.69 0.44 -8.95
C ARG A 213 19.38 1.23 -8.85
N LEU A 214 18.39 0.94 -9.69
CA LEU A 214 17.08 1.61 -9.66
C LEU A 214 15.99 0.59 -9.37
N PHE A 215 15.16 0.89 -8.38
CA PHE A 215 14.06 0.04 -7.93
C PHE A 215 12.77 0.84 -7.87
N TRP A 216 11.65 0.13 -8.06
CA TRP A 216 10.34 0.76 -8.18
C TRP A 216 9.35 0.08 -7.23
N VAL A 217 8.70 0.91 -6.42
CA VAL A 217 7.69 0.49 -5.45
C VAL A 217 6.45 1.33 -5.72
N ALA A 218 5.28 0.70 -5.83
CA ALA A 218 4.01 1.40 -5.80
C ALA A 218 3.31 1.11 -4.47
N ASN A 219 2.71 2.13 -3.87
CA ASN A 219 1.97 1.96 -2.61
C ASN A 219 0.57 1.40 -2.81
N ASN A 220 0.05 1.44 -4.03
CA ASN A 220 -1.27 0.92 -4.38
C ASN A 220 -1.32 0.50 -5.87
N ALA A 221 -2.39 -0.23 -6.22
CA ALA A 221 -2.58 -0.73 -7.59
C ALA A 221 -2.76 0.39 -8.62
N PHE A 222 -3.43 1.50 -8.25
CA PHE A 222 -3.59 2.66 -9.10
C PHE A 222 -2.25 3.26 -9.50
N ASP A 223 -1.32 3.48 -8.56
CA ASP A 223 -0.04 4.14 -8.84
C ASP A 223 0.79 3.38 -9.88
N LYS A 224 0.80 2.04 -9.80
CA LYS A 224 1.41 1.17 -10.81
C LYS A 224 0.70 1.29 -12.16
N ALA A 225 -0.62 1.14 -12.18
CA ALA A 225 -1.40 1.20 -13.41
C ALA A 225 -1.26 2.59 -14.10
N TYR A 226 -1.26 3.65 -13.30
CA TYR A 226 -1.18 5.02 -13.77
C TYR A 226 0.16 5.31 -14.47
N ILE A 227 1.28 4.92 -13.86
CA ILE A 227 2.60 5.12 -14.51
C ILE A 227 2.74 4.29 -15.80
N GLU A 228 2.30 3.03 -15.80
CA GLU A 228 2.34 2.18 -16.99
C GLU A 228 1.54 2.77 -18.15
N ALA A 229 0.31 3.21 -17.88
CA ALA A 229 -0.58 3.79 -18.87
C ALA A 229 -0.06 5.13 -19.41
N ARG A 230 0.47 6.01 -18.55
CA ARG A 230 0.99 7.32 -18.95
C ARG A 230 2.29 7.23 -19.73
N LEU A 231 3.16 6.26 -19.41
CA LEU A 231 4.40 6.05 -20.14
C LEU A 231 4.21 5.20 -21.40
N GLY A 232 3.12 4.41 -21.47
CA GLY A 232 2.87 3.46 -22.55
C GLY A 232 3.79 2.23 -22.48
N VAL A 233 4.26 1.86 -21.29
CA VAL A 233 5.24 0.78 -21.08
C VAL A 233 4.79 -0.10 -19.92
N LYS A 234 4.88 -1.42 -20.08
CA LYS A 234 4.64 -2.37 -18.98
C LYS A 234 5.83 -2.39 -18.03
N MET A 235 5.57 -2.42 -16.72
CA MET A 235 6.60 -2.39 -15.69
C MET A 235 6.39 -3.55 -14.71
N PRO A 236 6.65 -4.80 -15.15
CA PRO A 236 6.39 -6.00 -14.34
C PRO A 236 7.24 -6.02 -13.06
N PHE A 237 8.38 -5.33 -13.04
CA PHE A 237 9.30 -5.22 -11.91
C PHE A 237 8.84 -4.25 -10.80
N ILE A 238 7.77 -3.46 -11.00
CA ILE A 238 7.22 -2.65 -9.91
C ILE A 238 6.66 -3.57 -8.83
N ARG A 239 7.22 -3.45 -7.61
CA ARG A 239 6.72 -4.11 -6.40
C ARG A 239 5.54 -3.31 -5.83
N LEU A 240 4.45 -4.00 -5.50
CA LEU A 240 3.34 -3.40 -4.77
C LEU A 240 3.58 -3.57 -3.26
N ILE A 241 4.02 -2.51 -2.59
CA ILE A 241 4.29 -2.55 -1.14
C ILE A 241 3.38 -1.53 -0.46
N ARG A 242 2.31 -2.02 0.16
CA ARG A 242 1.31 -1.17 0.82
C ARG A 242 1.82 -0.59 2.15
N PRO A 243 1.23 0.51 2.64
CA PRO A 243 1.59 1.10 3.92
C PRO A 243 1.45 0.15 5.12
N MET A 244 2.33 0.31 6.11
CA MET A 244 2.36 -0.38 7.39
C MET A 244 1.14 -0.09 8.28
N GLY A 245 0.26 0.86 7.91
CA GLY A 245 -0.91 1.23 8.72
C GLY A 245 -0.53 1.76 10.11
N VAL A 246 0.60 2.47 10.21
CA VAL A 246 1.08 3.08 11.46
C VAL A 246 0.58 4.51 11.51
N ALA A 247 -0.14 4.85 12.59
CA ALA A 247 -0.64 6.19 12.80
C ALA A 247 0.16 6.87 13.91
N THR A 248 0.48 8.15 13.74
CA THR A 248 1.07 8.95 14.82
C THR A 248 0.00 9.33 15.83
N LYS A 249 0.31 9.16 17.12
CA LYS A 249 -0.58 9.63 18.18
C LYS A 249 -0.59 11.16 18.15
N SER A 250 -1.76 11.74 17.95
CA SER A 250 -1.97 13.17 18.14
C SER A 250 -3.13 13.41 19.12
N GLN A 251 -3.12 14.58 19.75
CA GLN A 251 -4.20 14.98 20.65
C GLN A 251 -5.48 15.18 19.84
N TYR A 252 -6.61 14.87 20.46
CA TYR A 252 -7.91 15.22 19.90
C TYR A 252 -8.08 16.75 19.98
N PRO A 253 -8.58 17.42 18.93
CA PRO A 253 -8.80 18.86 18.98
C PRO A 253 -9.76 19.24 20.10
N TRP A 254 -9.36 20.21 20.93
CA TRP A 254 -10.14 20.64 22.10
C TRP A 254 -11.35 21.51 21.72
N ASP A 255 -11.31 22.08 20.52
CA ASP A 255 -12.34 22.94 19.91
C ASP A 255 -13.47 22.15 19.24
N LEU A 256 -13.37 20.82 19.19
CA LEU A 256 -14.37 19.95 18.58
C LEU A 256 -15.24 19.22 19.62
N PRO A 257 -16.48 18.83 19.25
CA PRO A 257 -17.35 18.06 20.12
C PRO A 257 -16.66 16.79 20.64
N LYS A 258 -16.92 16.44 21.90
CA LYS A 258 -16.36 15.20 22.47
C LYS A 258 -16.79 13.98 21.63
N PRO A 259 -15.87 13.05 21.34
CA PRO A 259 -16.22 11.83 20.62
C PRO A 259 -17.33 11.03 21.29
N SER A 260 -18.29 10.54 20.49
CA SER A 260 -19.43 9.75 20.96
C SER A 260 -19.73 8.59 20.02
N LEU A 261 -20.02 7.41 20.58
CA LEU A 261 -20.45 6.21 19.84
C LEU A 261 -21.85 6.34 19.21
N SER A 262 -22.58 7.42 19.51
CA SER A 262 -23.81 7.79 18.82
C SER A 262 -23.56 8.54 17.50
N ASN A 263 -22.38 9.15 17.34
CA ASN A 263 -22.08 10.04 16.23
C ASN A 263 -21.09 9.39 15.26
N PHE A 264 -21.26 9.67 13.97
CA PHE A 264 -20.22 9.43 12.99
C PHE A 264 -19.13 10.49 13.09
N ALA A 265 -17.98 10.15 12.52
CA ALA A 265 -16.88 11.07 12.30
C ALA A 265 -16.60 11.18 10.80
N ALA A 266 -16.23 12.35 10.31
CA ALA A 266 -15.76 12.55 8.94
C ALA A 266 -14.76 13.69 8.87
N GLN A 267 -13.86 13.65 7.90
CA GLN A 267 -12.96 14.77 7.64
C GLN A 267 -13.45 15.55 6.42
N LYS A 268 -13.71 16.86 6.61
CA LYS A 268 -14.03 17.76 5.51
C LYS A 268 -12.82 17.85 4.59
N HIS A 269 -13.05 17.47 3.34
CA HIS A 269 -12.22 17.83 2.20
C HIS A 269 -13.01 18.86 1.36
N TYR A 270 -12.57 19.15 0.14
CA TYR A 270 -13.27 20.05 -0.78
C TYR A 270 -14.57 19.42 -1.35
N SER A 271 -15.43 18.88 -0.48
CA SER A 271 -16.69 18.23 -0.84
C SER A 271 -17.79 18.63 0.16
N GLU A 272 -19.01 18.78 -0.35
CA GLU A 272 -20.18 19.18 0.43
C GLU A 272 -21.04 18.00 0.92
N ILE A 273 -20.57 16.77 0.72
CA ILE A 273 -21.26 15.54 1.16
C ILE A 273 -21.66 15.61 2.63
N TYR A 274 -20.72 15.98 3.50
CA TYR A 274 -20.93 15.92 4.95
C TYR A 274 -21.92 16.98 5.43
N SER A 275 -21.93 18.16 4.77
CA SER A 275 -22.94 19.20 5.00
C SER A 275 -24.33 18.66 4.65
N GLY A 276 -24.46 17.98 3.50
CA GLY A 276 -25.71 17.35 3.06
C GLY A 276 -26.19 16.24 3.99
N LEU A 277 -25.29 15.33 4.41
CA LEU A 277 -25.60 14.27 5.37
C LEU A 277 -26.17 14.82 6.69
N SER A 278 -25.53 15.87 7.22
CA SER A 278 -25.97 16.48 8.48
C SER A 278 -27.29 17.24 8.33
N LYS A 279 -27.42 18.11 7.31
CA LYS A 279 -28.58 19.02 7.18
C LYS A 279 -29.80 18.36 6.56
N ASN A 280 -29.61 17.56 5.50
CA ASN A 280 -30.72 17.04 4.70
C ASN A 280 -31.20 15.68 5.17
N TYR A 281 -30.33 14.91 5.83
CA TYR A 281 -30.64 13.54 6.31
C TYR A 281 -30.59 13.43 7.84
N SER A 282 -30.35 14.55 8.54
CA SER A 282 -30.28 14.62 10.01
C SER A 282 -29.31 13.61 10.64
N ILE A 283 -28.23 13.26 9.93
CA ILE A 283 -27.27 12.26 10.39
C ILE A 283 -26.37 12.90 11.47
N PRO A 284 -26.26 12.31 12.68
CA PRO A 284 -25.37 12.82 13.71
C PRO A 284 -23.91 12.57 13.33
N ILE A 285 -23.22 13.64 12.92
CA ILE A 285 -21.85 13.57 12.41
C ILE A 285 -20.99 14.70 12.98
N THR A 286 -19.78 14.35 13.41
CA THR A 286 -18.72 15.31 13.74
C THR A 286 -17.80 15.45 12.53
N VAL A 287 -17.79 16.63 11.94
CA VAL A 287 -16.99 16.92 10.74
C VAL A 287 -15.72 17.68 11.15
N PHE A 288 -14.56 17.06 11.00
CA PHE A 288 -13.26 17.70 11.21
C PHE A 288 -12.97 18.66 10.06
N PRO A 289 -12.65 19.95 10.31
CA PRO A 289 -12.28 20.87 9.25
C PRO A 289 -11.03 20.42 8.48
N PHE A 290 -10.89 20.86 7.23
CA PHE A 290 -9.68 20.59 6.46
C PHE A 290 -8.44 21.17 7.16
N GLY A 291 -7.35 20.42 7.19
CA GLY A 291 -6.12 20.80 7.90
C GLY A 291 -6.15 20.58 9.42
N HIS A 292 -7.32 20.36 10.04
CA HIS A 292 -7.40 19.96 11.45
C HIS A 292 -7.05 18.48 11.59
N LYS A 293 -6.13 18.17 12.51
CA LYS A 293 -5.77 16.79 12.85
C LYS A 293 -6.83 16.22 13.79
N TYR A 294 -7.57 15.20 13.37
CA TYR A 294 -8.59 14.54 14.22
C TYR A 294 -8.01 13.58 15.29
N GLY A 295 -6.70 13.67 15.54
CA GLY A 295 -6.00 12.84 16.51
C GLY A 295 -5.51 11.49 15.96
N GLY A 296 -6.11 10.95 14.90
CA GLY A 296 -5.78 9.62 14.35
C GLY A 296 -6.79 8.53 14.74
N PRO A 297 -6.57 7.27 14.29
CA PRO A 297 -7.52 6.16 14.42
C PRO A 297 -7.95 5.87 15.87
N GLN A 298 -7.07 6.06 16.85
CA GLN A 298 -7.36 5.83 18.26
C GLN A 298 -8.49 6.73 18.80
N HIS A 299 -8.64 7.94 18.25
CA HIS A 299 -9.77 8.80 18.61
C HIS A 299 -11.01 8.50 17.77
N LEU A 300 -10.83 8.07 16.52
CA LEU A 300 -11.94 7.63 15.66
C LEU A 300 -12.67 6.40 16.23
N LEU A 301 -11.98 5.53 16.97
CA LEU A 301 -12.60 4.41 17.68
C LEU A 301 -13.64 4.84 18.73
N ARG A 302 -13.63 6.11 19.18
CA ARG A 302 -14.62 6.64 20.12
C ARG A 302 -15.90 7.15 19.43
N PHE A 303 -15.92 7.14 18.09
CA PHE A 303 -17.10 7.42 17.28
C PHE A 303 -17.78 6.12 16.83
N LYS A 304 -19.04 6.20 16.36
CA LYS A 304 -19.80 5.06 15.82
C LYS A 304 -19.03 4.37 14.69
N ALA A 305 -18.67 5.16 13.68
CA ALA A 305 -17.85 4.79 12.52
C ALA A 305 -17.25 6.06 11.90
N PHE A 306 -16.30 5.89 10.98
CA PHE A 306 -15.75 6.98 10.18
C PHE A 306 -16.30 6.91 8.75
N ILE A 307 -16.90 8.00 8.29
CA ILE A 307 -17.36 8.14 6.90
C ILE A 307 -16.15 8.64 6.09
N ASP A 308 -15.62 7.77 5.24
CA ASP A 308 -14.45 8.05 4.40
C ASP A 308 -14.86 8.03 2.93
N VAL A 309 -15.26 9.19 2.41
CA VAL A 309 -15.48 9.33 0.97
C VAL A 309 -14.11 9.48 0.30
N PRO A 310 -13.71 8.55 -0.59
CA PRO A 310 -12.40 8.61 -1.23
C PRO A 310 -12.20 9.90 -2.01
N TYR A 311 -11.20 10.70 -1.62
CA TYR A 311 -10.80 11.92 -2.34
C TYR A 311 -9.50 11.71 -3.16
N GLN A 312 -8.88 10.53 -3.00
CA GLN A 312 -7.69 10.05 -3.69
C GLN A 312 -7.85 8.53 -3.90
N TYR A 313 -7.11 7.97 -4.87
CA TYR A 313 -7.22 6.55 -5.24
C TYR A 313 -6.82 5.58 -4.12
N SER A 314 -5.90 6.01 -3.26
CA SER A 314 -5.51 5.35 -2.02
C SER A 314 -4.95 6.40 -1.06
N THR A 315 -5.16 6.22 0.24
CA THR A 315 -4.62 7.11 1.26
C THR A 315 -4.01 6.29 2.39
N MET A 316 -2.91 6.77 2.99
CA MET A 316 -2.33 6.11 4.18
C MET A 316 -3.35 5.99 5.32
N LYS A 317 -4.24 6.98 5.44
CA LYS A 317 -5.37 6.99 6.38
C LYS A 317 -6.24 5.73 6.28
N PHE A 318 -6.52 5.24 5.07
CA PHE A 318 -7.32 4.02 4.87
C PHE A 318 -6.69 2.82 5.59
N TYR A 319 -5.40 2.62 5.38
CA TYR A 319 -4.61 1.57 6.00
C TYR A 319 -4.49 1.73 7.52
N GLU A 320 -4.22 2.94 7.98
CA GLU A 320 -4.16 3.27 9.40
C GLU A 320 -5.47 2.94 10.10
N ASN A 321 -6.61 3.26 9.50
CA ASN A 321 -7.93 3.01 10.07
C ASN A 321 -8.24 1.51 10.18
N ILE A 322 -8.00 0.71 9.12
CA ILE A 322 -8.17 -0.74 9.18
C ILE A 322 -7.26 -1.35 10.24
N ALA A 323 -6.00 -0.92 10.28
CA ALA A 323 -5.00 -1.46 11.19
C ALA A 323 -5.29 -1.20 12.67
N HIS A 324 -6.16 -0.23 12.96
CA HIS A 324 -6.63 0.08 14.32
C HIS A 324 -8.11 -0.31 14.53
N GLY A 325 -8.77 -0.90 13.53
CA GLY A 325 -10.13 -1.40 13.65
C GLY A 325 -11.21 -0.32 13.63
N VAL A 326 -10.96 0.81 12.98
CA VAL A 326 -12.00 1.84 12.79
C VAL A 326 -13.02 1.32 11.77
N PRO A 327 -14.31 1.19 12.10
CA PRO A 327 -15.33 0.88 11.10
C PRO A 327 -15.41 2.00 10.07
N LEU A 328 -15.22 1.66 8.79
CA LEU A 328 -15.26 2.61 7.67
C LEU A 328 -16.56 2.49 6.90
N LEU A 329 -17.27 3.60 6.71
CA LEU A 329 -18.38 3.72 5.75
C LEU A 329 -17.85 4.38 4.48
N ILE A 330 -17.89 3.65 3.36
CA ILE A 330 -17.32 4.08 2.07
C ILE A 330 -18.41 3.94 1.00
N PRO A 331 -18.60 4.92 0.09
CA PRO A 331 -19.56 4.77 -1.00
C PRO A 331 -19.21 3.59 -1.90
N THR A 332 -20.19 2.89 -2.45
CA THR A 332 -19.93 1.94 -3.56
C THR A 332 -19.27 2.67 -4.74
N PRO A 333 -18.59 1.97 -5.66
CA PRO A 333 -18.04 2.61 -6.85
C PRO A 333 -19.10 3.32 -7.70
N ARG A 334 -20.33 2.78 -7.73
CA ARG A 334 -21.47 3.37 -8.43
C ARG A 334 -21.91 4.69 -7.78
N PHE A 335 -22.08 4.69 -6.46
CA PHE A 335 -22.48 5.89 -5.75
C PHE A 335 -21.37 6.95 -5.75
N LEU A 336 -20.10 6.55 -5.67
CA LEU A 336 -18.97 7.46 -5.84
C LEU A 336 -18.97 8.13 -7.22
N ASP A 337 -19.25 7.38 -8.28
CA ASP A 337 -19.39 7.89 -9.65
C ASP A 337 -20.57 8.88 -9.77
N GLU A 338 -21.70 8.58 -9.14
CA GLU A 338 -22.84 9.50 -9.05
C GLU A 338 -22.48 10.80 -8.33
N LEU A 339 -21.82 10.72 -7.17
CA LEU A 339 -21.36 11.88 -6.40
C LEU A 339 -20.39 12.76 -7.22
N PHE A 340 -19.54 12.14 -8.05
CA PHE A 340 -18.66 12.86 -8.97
C PHE A 340 -19.43 13.55 -10.10
N ASN A 341 -20.28 12.79 -10.81
CA ASN A 341 -21.02 13.30 -11.97
C ASN A 341 -22.04 14.40 -11.60
N THR A 342 -22.55 14.41 -10.37
CA THR A 342 -23.43 15.46 -9.85
C THR A 342 -22.69 16.68 -9.31
N GLY A 343 -21.35 16.65 -9.26
CA GLY A 343 -20.52 17.73 -8.72
C GLY A 343 -20.50 17.82 -7.19
N ILE A 344 -21.13 16.89 -6.49
CA ILE A 344 -21.14 16.82 -5.02
C ILE A 344 -19.75 16.44 -4.47
N HIS A 345 -18.99 15.66 -5.25
CA HIS A 345 -17.63 15.22 -4.94
C HIS A 345 -16.68 15.43 -6.11
N THR A 346 -15.84 16.46 -6.07
CA THR A 346 -14.99 16.85 -7.20
C THR A 346 -13.53 16.41 -7.08
N MET A 347 -13.15 15.78 -5.96
CA MET A 347 -11.75 15.51 -5.64
C MET A 347 -11.16 14.29 -6.34
N LEU A 348 -12.01 13.34 -6.74
CA LEU A 348 -11.61 12.09 -7.36
C LEU A 348 -12.34 11.92 -8.70
N ASP A 349 -11.61 12.02 -9.80
CA ASP A 349 -12.14 11.77 -11.13
C ASP A 349 -12.16 10.27 -11.45
N THR A 350 -13.36 9.68 -11.41
CA THR A 350 -13.59 8.27 -11.74
C THR A 350 -13.33 7.95 -13.22
N ASN A 351 -13.34 8.95 -14.11
CA ASN A 351 -13.06 8.72 -15.53
C ASN A 351 -11.60 8.33 -15.77
N ILE A 352 -10.67 8.84 -14.96
CA ILE A 352 -9.26 8.41 -15.02
C ILE A 352 -9.17 6.89 -14.79
N LEU A 353 -9.92 6.33 -13.83
CA LEU A 353 -9.92 4.90 -13.54
C LEU A 353 -10.55 4.08 -14.67
N LYS A 354 -11.65 4.57 -15.23
CA LYS A 354 -12.31 3.96 -16.39
C LYS A 354 -11.37 3.93 -17.59
N ASP A 355 -10.67 5.02 -17.85
CA ASP A 355 -9.71 5.16 -18.93
C ASP A 355 -8.51 4.25 -18.75
N LEU A 356 -7.94 4.20 -17.53
CA LEU A 356 -6.87 3.27 -17.19
C LEU A 356 -7.28 1.83 -17.46
N HIS A 357 -8.49 1.43 -17.03
CA HIS A 357 -8.99 0.08 -17.28
C HIS A 357 -9.09 -0.23 -18.78
N ARG A 358 -9.63 0.72 -19.58
CA ARG A 358 -9.76 0.58 -21.03
C ARG A 358 -8.41 0.48 -21.74
N GLN A 359 -7.42 1.26 -21.30
CA GLN A 359 -6.08 1.31 -21.90
C GLN A 359 -5.27 0.06 -21.58
N LEU A 360 -5.25 -0.36 -20.32
CA LEU A 360 -4.40 -1.46 -19.87
C LEU A 360 -5.00 -2.84 -20.17
N GLN A 361 -6.34 -2.96 -20.11
CA GLN A 361 -7.08 -4.22 -20.26
C GLN A 361 -6.52 -5.38 -19.41
N GLN A 362 -5.84 -5.05 -18.31
CA GLN A 362 -5.22 -6.02 -17.43
C GLN A 362 -6.31 -6.75 -16.62
N PRO A 363 -6.12 -8.06 -16.34
CA PRO A 363 -6.98 -8.76 -15.39
C PRO A 363 -6.85 -8.10 -14.02
N VAL A 364 -7.99 -7.74 -13.43
CA VAL A 364 -8.07 -7.14 -12.10
C VAL A 364 -9.06 -7.93 -11.25
N ASN A 365 -8.73 -8.10 -9.97
CA ASN A 365 -9.59 -8.78 -9.03
C ASN A 365 -10.56 -7.77 -8.40
N ALA A 366 -11.76 -7.66 -8.96
CA ALA A 366 -12.81 -6.78 -8.46
C ALA A 366 -13.76 -7.53 -7.52
N ILE A 367 -14.33 -6.80 -6.55
CA ILE A 367 -15.43 -7.31 -5.74
C ILE A 367 -16.62 -7.66 -6.66
N SER A 368 -17.26 -8.81 -6.43
CA SER A 368 -18.41 -9.24 -7.22
C SER A 368 -19.52 -8.18 -7.23
N GLY A 369 -19.95 -7.78 -8.42
CA GLY A 369 -20.96 -6.73 -8.63
C GLY A 369 -20.40 -5.31 -8.73
N PHE A 370 -19.12 -5.09 -8.42
CA PHE A 370 -18.46 -3.80 -8.63
C PHE A 370 -17.87 -3.71 -10.03
N PRO A 371 -17.81 -2.50 -10.62
CA PRO A 371 -17.19 -2.32 -11.93
C PRO A 371 -15.68 -2.58 -11.84
N LYS A 372 -15.11 -3.20 -12.88
CA LYS A 372 -13.69 -3.62 -12.88
C LYS A 372 -12.70 -2.49 -12.58
N TRP A 373 -12.97 -1.27 -13.03
CA TRP A 373 -12.11 -0.12 -12.77
C TRP A 373 -11.94 0.19 -11.27
N SER A 374 -12.88 -0.24 -10.41
CA SER A 374 -12.80 0.01 -8.98
C SER A 374 -11.63 -0.73 -8.33
N ALA A 375 -11.18 -1.84 -8.92
CA ALA A 375 -10.08 -2.65 -8.39
C ALA A 375 -8.72 -1.94 -8.36
N TYR A 376 -8.58 -0.79 -9.04
CA TYR A 376 -7.38 0.04 -8.91
C TYR A 376 -7.33 0.83 -7.59
N MET A 377 -8.46 0.99 -6.90
CA MET A 377 -8.54 1.67 -5.61
C MET A 377 -8.54 0.64 -4.47
N ASP A 378 -7.68 0.81 -3.48
CA ASP A 378 -7.62 -0.12 -2.34
C ASP A 378 -8.91 -0.11 -1.50
N TYR A 379 -9.69 0.97 -1.57
CA TYR A 379 -11.03 1.07 -1.00
C TYR A 379 -11.97 -0.05 -1.48
N TYR A 380 -11.72 -0.59 -2.69
CA TYR A 380 -12.52 -1.63 -3.33
C TYR A 380 -11.72 -2.90 -3.64
N ASP A 381 -10.54 -3.05 -3.03
CA ASP A 381 -9.76 -4.28 -3.12
C ASP A 381 -10.44 -5.39 -2.29
N PRO A 382 -10.69 -6.58 -2.86
CA PRO A 382 -11.27 -7.72 -2.14
C PRO A 382 -10.55 -8.09 -0.84
N LEU A 383 -9.24 -7.82 -0.72
CA LEU A 383 -8.44 -8.03 0.49
C LEU A 383 -8.97 -7.21 1.68
N PHE A 384 -9.41 -5.97 1.43
CA PHE A 384 -9.86 -5.04 2.47
C PHE A 384 -11.37 -5.01 2.65
N ALA A 385 -12.13 -5.53 1.68
CA ALA A 385 -13.60 -5.58 1.71
C ALA A 385 -14.20 -6.11 3.03
N PRO A 386 -13.63 -7.11 3.72
CA PRO A 386 -14.16 -7.57 5.02
C PRO A 386 -14.17 -6.50 6.12
N PHE A 387 -13.36 -5.45 5.99
CA PHE A 387 -13.16 -4.40 7.00
C PHE A 387 -13.83 -3.07 6.64
N VAL A 388 -14.59 -3.04 5.55
CA VAL A 388 -15.24 -1.84 5.01
C VAL A 388 -16.74 -2.07 4.85
N TYR A 389 -17.56 -1.10 5.24
CA TYR A 389 -18.99 -1.10 4.98
C TYR A 389 -19.27 -0.20 3.77
N TYR A 390 -19.77 -0.81 2.69
CA TYR A 390 -20.16 -0.08 1.49
C TYR A 390 -21.59 0.45 1.61
N VAL A 391 -21.80 1.67 1.15
CA VAL A 391 -23.11 2.35 1.12
C VAL A 391 -23.38 2.87 -0.28
N ASP A 392 -24.57 2.67 -0.79
CA ASP A 392 -24.92 2.88 -2.19
C ASP A 392 -25.82 4.11 -2.40
N SER A 393 -26.21 4.80 -1.32
CA SER A 393 -26.97 6.04 -1.37
C SER A 393 -26.89 6.84 -0.06
N PHE A 394 -27.36 8.09 -0.09
CA PHE A 394 -27.56 8.89 1.14
C PHE A 394 -28.58 8.29 2.09
N LYS A 395 -29.61 7.61 1.57
CA LYS A 395 -30.63 6.94 2.40
C LYS A 395 -30.01 5.78 3.18
N GLU A 396 -29.13 5.00 2.57
CA GLU A 396 -28.41 3.94 3.28
C GLU A 396 -27.51 4.50 4.39
N PHE A 397 -26.91 5.68 4.20
CA PHE A 397 -26.20 6.35 5.29
C PHE A 397 -27.12 6.66 6.49
N GLN A 398 -28.36 7.10 6.23
CA GLN A 398 -29.37 7.34 7.27
C GLN A 398 -29.76 6.03 7.98
N GLU A 399 -30.00 4.96 7.22
CA GLU A 399 -30.30 3.63 7.78
C GLU A 399 -29.13 3.09 8.64
N MET A 400 -27.88 3.40 8.27
CA MET A 400 -26.71 3.11 9.11
C MET A 400 -26.65 3.99 10.36
N ALA A 401 -27.16 5.23 10.30
CA ALA A 401 -27.22 6.14 11.42
C ALA A 401 -28.16 5.66 12.52
N ASP A 402 -29.26 4.99 12.15
CA ASP A 402 -30.26 4.47 13.09
C ASP A 402 -29.76 3.26 13.89
N LYS A 403 -28.72 2.58 13.39
CA LYS A 403 -28.10 1.44 14.09
C LYS A 403 -27.28 1.89 15.30
N SER A 404 -27.27 1.09 16.35
CA SER A 404 -26.25 1.18 17.38
C SER A 404 -24.86 0.87 16.80
N TRP A 405 -23.80 1.31 17.47
CA TRP A 405 -22.43 1.03 17.00
C TRP A 405 -22.12 -0.49 16.92
N LYS A 406 -22.75 -1.31 17.77
CA LYS A 406 -22.58 -2.78 17.77
C LYS A 406 -23.26 -3.43 16.57
N GLU A 407 -24.46 -2.97 16.24
CA GLU A 407 -25.20 -3.46 15.07
C GLU A 407 -24.53 -3.02 13.76
N LEU A 408 -24.02 -1.78 13.73
CA LEU A 408 -23.24 -1.29 12.60
C LEU A 408 -21.97 -2.11 12.42
N ASP A 409 -21.21 -2.37 13.50
CA ASP A 409 -19.99 -3.17 13.44
C ASP A 409 -20.24 -4.69 13.38
N SER A 410 -21.22 -5.11 12.58
CA SER A 410 -21.61 -6.51 12.36
C SER A 410 -20.49 -7.42 11.84
N ARG A 411 -19.44 -6.86 11.21
CA ARG A 411 -18.25 -7.60 10.75
C ARG A 411 -17.17 -7.69 11.82
N ASN A 412 -17.35 -7.03 12.96
CA ASN A 412 -16.40 -6.96 14.07
C ASN A 412 -15.05 -6.38 13.62
N VAL A 413 -15.09 -5.28 12.87
CA VAL A 413 -13.90 -4.59 12.32
C VAL A 413 -13.00 -4.11 13.44
N ARG A 414 -13.57 -3.67 14.56
CA ARG A 414 -12.83 -3.22 15.75
C ARG A 414 -11.87 -4.27 16.29
N GLN A 415 -12.23 -5.55 16.19
CA GLN A 415 -11.37 -6.65 16.61
C GLN A 415 -10.57 -7.24 15.44
N LYS A 416 -11.23 -7.54 14.32
CA LYS A 416 -10.63 -8.29 13.21
C LYS A 416 -9.69 -7.45 12.35
N GLY A 417 -9.91 -6.14 12.25
CA GLY A 417 -9.03 -5.24 11.50
C GLY A 417 -7.59 -5.26 12.03
N PRO A 418 -7.37 -4.99 13.33
CA PRO A 418 -6.04 -5.05 13.94
C PRO A 418 -5.39 -6.44 13.87
N GLU A 419 -6.18 -7.52 14.04
CA GLU A 419 -5.69 -8.90 13.91
C GLU A 419 -5.16 -9.18 12.51
N PHE A 420 -5.98 -8.91 11.49
CA PHE A 420 -5.59 -9.04 10.08
C PHE A 420 -4.36 -8.20 9.78
N TYR A 421 -4.37 -6.92 10.15
CA TYR A 421 -3.30 -6.01 9.79
C TYR A 421 -1.99 -6.31 10.54
N GLY A 422 -2.07 -6.88 11.74
CA GLY A 422 -0.91 -7.41 12.45
C GLY A 422 -0.21 -8.52 11.67
N ALA A 423 -0.98 -9.38 10.98
CA ALA A 423 -0.42 -10.37 10.05
C ALA A 423 0.06 -9.74 8.75
N TYR A 424 -0.74 -8.84 8.17
CA TYR A 424 -0.43 -8.19 6.89
C TYR A 424 0.87 -7.35 6.95
N ARG A 425 1.14 -6.68 8.08
CA ARG A 425 2.40 -5.96 8.34
C ARG A 425 3.65 -6.84 8.18
N ARG A 426 3.56 -8.12 8.54
CA ARG A 426 4.71 -9.04 8.36
C ARG A 426 5.02 -9.27 6.89
N LEU A 427 3.99 -9.37 6.04
CA LEU A 427 4.16 -9.47 4.59
C LEU A 427 4.77 -8.18 4.03
N ILE A 428 4.29 -7.01 4.47
CA ILE A 428 4.85 -5.71 4.06
C ILE A 428 6.34 -5.62 4.43
N VAL A 429 6.71 -6.00 5.66
CA VAL A 429 8.12 -6.02 6.10
C VAL A 429 8.95 -7.01 5.30
N GLN A 430 8.39 -8.18 4.96
CA GLN A 430 9.06 -9.16 4.11
C GLN A 430 9.32 -8.64 2.69
N GLU A 431 8.37 -7.90 2.10
CA GLU A 431 8.58 -7.26 0.80
C GLU A 431 9.67 -6.20 0.84
N TRP A 432 9.70 -5.37 1.88
CA TRP A 432 10.81 -4.43 2.09
C TRP A 432 12.14 -5.16 2.28
N LEU A 433 12.19 -6.21 3.11
CA LEU A 433 13.39 -7.02 3.29
C LEU A 433 13.88 -7.61 1.96
N GLN A 434 12.98 -8.14 1.15
CA GLN A 434 13.33 -8.71 -0.14
C GLN A 434 13.86 -7.65 -1.10
N LEU A 435 13.23 -6.46 -1.14
CA LEU A 435 13.72 -5.33 -1.92
C LEU A 435 15.17 -4.96 -1.54
N PHE A 436 15.47 -4.88 -0.23
CA PHE A 436 16.84 -4.61 0.22
C PHE A 436 17.82 -5.76 -0.09
N ARG A 437 17.37 -7.01 -0.12
CA ARG A 437 18.22 -8.14 -0.51
C ARG A 437 18.57 -8.11 -2.00
N ASP A 438 17.61 -7.76 -2.85
CA ASP A 438 17.82 -7.70 -4.31
C ASP A 438 18.86 -6.63 -4.69
N MET A 439 19.04 -5.63 -3.84
CA MET A 439 20.06 -4.61 -4.02
C MET A 439 21.49 -5.14 -3.82
N TRP A 440 21.69 -6.18 -3.01
CA TRP A 440 23.00 -6.81 -2.76
C TRP A 440 22.88 -8.33 -2.83
N PRO A 441 22.81 -8.92 -4.04
CA PRO A 441 22.84 -10.37 -4.19
C PRO A 441 24.09 -10.93 -3.51
N ALA A 442 23.93 -12.01 -2.74
CA ALA A 442 24.92 -12.59 -1.81
C ALA A 442 26.32 -12.89 -2.39
N ALA A 443 26.50 -12.81 -3.71
CA ALA A 443 27.81 -12.86 -4.36
C ALA A 443 28.75 -11.70 -3.97
N ALA A 444 28.26 -10.61 -3.39
CA ALA A 444 29.07 -9.49 -2.94
C ALA A 444 29.63 -9.62 -1.50
N VAL A 445 29.32 -10.69 -0.76
CA VAL A 445 29.61 -10.80 0.69
C VAL A 445 30.68 -11.85 1.04
N PHE A 446 31.23 -12.62 0.08
CA PHE A 446 32.16 -13.72 0.40
C PHE A 446 33.54 -13.70 -0.30
N HIS A 447 34.03 -12.54 -0.74
CA HIS A 447 35.40 -12.42 -1.29
C HIS A 447 36.28 -11.35 -0.62
N SER A 448 36.15 -11.21 0.70
CA SER A 448 37.19 -10.55 1.50
C SER A 448 37.16 -11.06 2.95
N VAL A 449 37.70 -12.25 3.15
CA VAL A 449 38.41 -12.63 4.38
C VAL A 449 39.74 -13.20 3.94
#